data_AF-A0A967FK17-F1
#
_entry.id   AF-A0A967FK17-F1
#
_cell.length_a   1.000
_cell.length_b   1.000
_cell.length_c   1.000
_cell.angle_alpha   90.00
_cell.angle_beta   90.00
_cell.angle_gamma   90.00
#
_symmetry.space_group_name_H-M   'P 1'
#
loop_
_entity.id
_entity.type
_entity.pdbx_description
1 polymer ?
#
loop_
_entity_poly.entity_id
_entity_poly.type
_entity_poly.pdbx_seq_one_letter_code
_entity_poly.pdbx_strand_id
1 'polypeptide(L)'
;MVRIQFSKSRRIFLAFMIMWAITLAPFTGVLTADAKKPQAVPLTTKNPNIAIEELDYRLEPLTKDDLSVEADGWQQVLKNHVGKVSALQILALKAEGDKKTKLLESVTKLKEQQTALSDRFMVVIEEFKSKGGKVEDYEAYITAISGVKVDISDASATWTVVTGWLTSAEGGLRWAKNISMFFVILLVSWILANLLGKAVKKAVVKLHSASELLKDFIVNITRKTVFVIGFVVALSMLEINIGPLLAAIGAAGF
;
A
#
# COMPACT_ATOMS: atom_id res chain seq x y z
N MET A 1 16.16 26.62 92.58
CA MET A 1 17.27 25.90 91.91
C MET A 1 16.75 24.57 91.39
N VAL A 2 16.46 24.46 90.09
CA VAL A 2 16.01 23.19 89.48
C VAL A 2 16.84 22.95 88.22
N ARG A 3 17.50 21.80 88.21
CA ARG A 3 18.41 21.30 87.19
C ARG A 3 17.72 20.09 86.54
N ILE A 4 17.96 19.90 85.24
CA ILE A 4 17.90 18.63 84.49
C ILE A 4 16.54 18.25 83.86
N GLN A 5 16.50 18.26 82.51
CA GLN A 5 16.10 17.16 81.61
C GLN A 5 16.00 17.67 80.14
N PHE A 6 17.14 17.99 79.49
CA PHE A 6 17.17 18.46 78.08
C PHE A 6 17.95 17.53 77.12
N SER A 7 18.13 16.25 77.49
CA SER A 7 18.99 15.32 76.75
C SER A 7 18.26 14.27 75.90
N LYS A 8 16.95 14.07 76.04
CA LYS A 8 16.25 12.93 75.39
C LYS A 8 15.66 13.27 74.01
N SER A 9 15.19 14.49 73.77
CA SER A 9 14.57 14.87 72.48
C SER A 9 15.55 15.12 71.33
N ARG A 10 16.84 15.37 71.61
CA ARG A 10 17.84 15.56 70.54
C ARG A 10 18.20 14.25 69.83
N ARG A 11 18.21 13.12 70.54
CA ARG A 11 18.56 11.80 69.97
C ARG A 11 17.45 11.23 69.08
N ILE A 12 16.18 11.51 69.40
CA ILE A 12 15.03 11.04 68.61
C ILE A 12 14.90 11.86 67.31
N PHE A 13 15.17 13.16 67.36
CA PHE A 13 15.20 14.01 66.16
C PHE A 13 16.38 13.70 65.22
N LEU A 14 17.56 13.37 65.78
CA LEU A 14 18.73 12.96 64.98
C LEU A 14 18.56 11.58 64.32
N ALA A 15 17.82 10.65 64.94
CA ALA A 15 17.54 9.35 64.33
C ALA A 15 16.54 9.44 63.16
N PHE A 16 15.54 10.33 63.25
CA PHE A 16 14.60 10.56 62.14
C PHE A 16 15.22 11.33 60.97
N MET A 17 16.24 12.16 61.21
CA MET A 17 16.92 12.90 60.15
C MET A 17 17.90 12.01 59.35
N ILE A 18 18.47 10.97 59.96
CA ILE A 18 19.36 10.02 59.26
C ILE A 18 18.55 8.97 58.47
N MET A 19 17.31 8.67 58.90
CA MET A 19 16.37 7.81 58.16
C MET A 19 15.52 8.57 57.12
N TRP A 20 15.84 9.83 56.85
CA TRP A 20 15.32 10.59 55.70
C TRP A 20 16.44 11.14 54.81
N ALA A 21 17.62 10.50 54.88
CA ALA A 21 18.77 10.78 54.04
C ALA A 21 19.20 9.59 53.17
N ILE A 22 18.52 8.44 53.28
CA ILE A 22 18.82 7.22 52.50
C ILE A 22 17.82 6.99 51.36
N THR A 23 16.69 7.70 51.31
CA THR A 23 15.72 7.65 50.20
C THR A 23 15.94 8.73 49.13
N LEU A 24 16.96 9.57 49.30
CA LEU A 24 17.36 10.57 48.31
C LEU A 24 18.84 10.42 48.00
N ALA A 25 19.26 9.17 47.73
CA ALA A 25 20.42 8.99 46.87
C ALA A 25 20.04 9.63 45.52
N PRO A 26 20.74 10.66 45.04
CA PRO A 26 20.75 10.88 43.61
C PRO A 26 21.25 9.56 43.04
N PHE A 27 20.45 8.95 42.16
CA PHE A 27 20.98 7.97 41.23
C PHE A 27 22.16 8.70 40.59
N THR A 28 23.38 8.39 41.04
CA THR A 28 24.59 8.72 40.33
C THR A 28 24.50 7.83 39.11
N GLY A 29 23.67 8.26 38.15
CA GLY A 29 23.91 7.96 36.76
C GLY A 29 25.36 8.34 36.59
N VAL A 30 26.19 7.31 36.49
CA VAL A 30 27.55 7.41 36.01
C VAL A 30 27.42 8.33 34.80
N LEU A 31 27.85 9.58 34.97
CA LEU A 31 28.18 10.42 33.85
C LEU A 31 29.39 9.71 33.26
N THR A 32 29.13 8.67 32.45
CA THR A 32 29.92 8.47 31.28
C THR A 32 29.80 9.81 30.58
N ALA A 33 30.82 10.64 30.78
CA ALA A 33 31.21 11.57 29.75
C ALA A 33 31.36 10.69 28.52
N ASP A 34 30.27 10.52 27.78
CA ASP A 34 30.29 10.13 26.39
C ASP A 34 31.16 11.20 25.78
N ALA A 35 32.45 10.86 25.66
CA ALA A 35 33.39 11.60 24.87
C ALA A 35 32.65 11.86 23.58
N LYS A 36 32.33 13.14 23.34
CA LYS A 36 31.66 13.65 22.15
C LYS A 36 32.36 13.01 20.95
N LYS A 37 31.83 11.86 20.48
CA LYS A 37 32.33 11.20 19.28
C LYS A 37 32.19 12.28 18.19
N PRO A 38 33.22 12.47 17.34
CA PRO A 38 33.17 13.50 16.31
C PRO A 38 31.83 13.43 15.59
N GLN A 39 31.15 14.56 15.40
CA GLN A 39 29.90 14.61 14.63
C GLN A 39 30.19 13.97 13.27
N ALA A 40 29.80 12.71 13.12
CA ALA A 40 29.90 12.02 11.85
C ALA A 40 28.98 12.78 10.89
N VAL A 41 29.45 12.98 9.67
CA VAL A 41 28.68 13.65 8.62
C VAL A 41 27.94 12.54 7.88
N PRO A 42 26.63 12.67 7.58
CA PRO A 42 25.92 11.67 6.81
C PRO A 42 26.62 11.50 5.44
N LEU A 43 26.94 10.26 5.10
CA LEU A 43 27.77 9.90 3.96
C LEU A 43 26.92 9.72 2.70
N THR A 44 25.73 9.13 2.82
CA THR A 44 24.91 8.76 1.67
C THR A 44 23.95 9.88 1.23
N THR A 45 23.62 10.81 2.14
CA THR A 45 22.82 12.01 1.82
C THR A 45 23.41 12.96 0.78
N LYS A 46 24.70 12.84 0.45
CA LYS A 46 25.33 13.64 -0.62
C LYS A 46 24.73 13.36 -2.00
N ASN A 47 24.14 12.18 -2.20
CA ASN A 47 23.37 11.84 -3.39
C ASN A 47 21.97 11.34 -2.99
N PRO A 48 20.99 12.24 -2.82
CA PRO A 48 19.61 11.88 -2.46
C PRO A 48 18.90 10.97 -3.47
N ASN A 49 19.43 10.86 -4.70
CA ASN A 49 18.87 10.04 -5.78
C ASN A 49 19.59 8.69 -5.95
N ILE A 50 20.44 8.28 -5.00
CA ILE A 50 21.11 6.97 -5.00
C ILE A 50 20.11 5.81 -5.22
N ALA A 51 20.49 4.74 -5.90
CA ALA A 51 19.61 3.57 -6.04
C ALA A 51 19.39 2.90 -4.66
N ILE A 52 18.23 2.29 -4.42
CA ILE A 52 17.94 1.63 -3.14
C ILE A 52 18.91 0.47 -2.90
N GLU A 53 19.23 -0.27 -3.95
CA GLU A 53 20.16 -1.40 -3.89
C GLU A 53 21.58 -0.94 -3.55
N GLU A 54 22.03 0.18 -4.13
CA GLU A 54 23.34 0.76 -3.81
C GLU A 54 23.38 1.31 -2.39
N LEU A 55 22.27 1.89 -1.93
CA LEU A 55 22.13 2.38 -0.57
C LEU A 55 22.25 1.21 0.42
N ASP A 56 21.53 0.11 0.20
CA ASP A 56 21.54 -1.08 1.06
C ASP A 56 22.97 -1.61 1.30
N TYR A 57 23.74 -1.84 0.22
CA TYR A 57 25.14 -2.27 0.34
C TYR A 57 26.04 -1.27 1.09
N ARG A 58 25.74 0.03 1.02
CA ARG A 58 26.51 1.07 1.74
C ARG A 58 26.14 1.16 3.22
N LEU A 59 24.94 0.72 3.59
CA LEU A 59 24.45 0.73 4.97
C LEU A 59 24.88 -0.52 5.76
N GLU A 60 25.04 -1.65 5.09
CA GLU A 60 25.47 -2.92 5.70
C GLU A 60 26.74 -2.80 6.59
N PRO A 61 27.84 -2.14 6.16
CA PRO A 61 29.04 -2.01 6.99
C PRO A 61 28.93 -0.96 8.11
N LEU A 62 27.87 -0.15 8.13
CA LEU A 62 27.74 0.96 9.09
C LEU A 62 27.38 0.45 10.48
N THR A 63 27.89 1.13 11.50
CA THR A 63 27.51 0.82 12.88
C THR A 63 26.19 1.49 13.23
N LYS A 64 25.58 1.07 14.36
CA LYS A 64 24.38 1.72 14.90
C LYS A 64 24.56 3.24 15.07
N ASP A 65 25.71 3.68 15.55
CA ASP A 65 25.98 5.11 15.77
C ASP A 65 26.07 5.88 14.44
N ASP A 66 26.65 5.26 13.40
CA ASP A 66 26.73 5.84 12.06
C ASP A 66 25.36 5.89 11.37
N LEU A 67 24.54 4.86 11.56
CA LEU A 67 23.18 4.80 11.01
C LEU A 67 22.23 5.81 11.65
N SER A 68 22.41 6.15 12.93
CA SER A 68 21.65 7.23 13.57
C SER A 68 21.90 8.57 12.89
N VAL A 69 23.15 8.85 12.55
CA VAL A 69 23.56 10.07 11.84
C VAL A 69 23.03 10.07 10.40
N GLU A 70 23.06 8.92 9.74
CA GLU A 70 22.53 8.77 8.40
C GLU A 70 21.00 8.96 8.39
N ALA A 71 20.29 8.38 9.35
CA ALA A 71 18.84 8.55 9.52
C ALA A 71 18.47 10.02 9.75
N ASP A 72 19.18 10.73 10.63
CA ASP A 72 19.00 12.17 10.83
C ASP A 72 19.23 12.96 9.54
N GLY A 73 20.26 12.60 8.78
CA GLY A 73 20.57 13.20 7.49
C GLY A 73 19.43 13.03 6.48
N TRP A 74 18.93 11.81 6.30
CA TRP A 74 17.80 11.52 5.41
C TRP A 74 16.51 12.21 5.87
N GLN A 75 16.27 12.30 7.18
CA GLN A 75 15.16 13.05 7.73
C GLN A 75 15.23 14.53 7.33
N GLN A 76 16.42 15.15 7.37
CA GLN A 76 16.59 16.55 6.94
C GLN A 76 16.37 16.74 5.44
N VAL A 77 16.89 15.83 4.61
CA VAL A 77 16.63 15.83 3.15
C VAL A 77 15.13 15.81 2.88
N LEU A 78 14.41 14.93 3.58
CA LEU A 78 12.97 14.78 3.43
C LEU A 78 12.20 16.01 3.97
N LYS A 79 12.58 16.57 5.12
CA LYS A 79 12.03 17.84 5.66
C LYS A 79 12.10 18.97 4.66
N ASN A 80 13.27 19.16 4.05
CA ASN A 80 13.49 20.20 3.04
C ASN A 80 12.62 19.99 1.80
N HIS A 81 12.48 18.74 1.36
CA HIS A 81 11.67 18.40 0.20
C HIS A 81 10.16 18.58 0.44
N VAL A 82 9.67 18.12 1.59
CA VAL A 82 8.29 18.35 2.04
C VAL A 82 7.98 19.84 2.10
N GLY A 83 8.90 20.66 2.61
CA GLY A 83 8.77 22.12 2.61
C GLY A 83 8.57 22.71 1.19
N LYS A 84 9.30 22.21 0.19
CA LYS A 84 9.13 22.63 -1.22
C LYS A 84 7.76 22.24 -1.77
N VAL A 85 7.30 21.01 -1.48
CA VAL A 85 5.96 20.53 -1.87
C VAL A 85 4.89 21.45 -1.27
N SER A 86 4.95 21.72 0.03
CA SER A 86 3.99 22.60 0.71
C SER A 86 4.00 24.02 0.14
N ALA A 87 5.17 24.61 -0.12
CA ALA A 87 5.28 25.93 -0.71
C ALA A 87 4.63 26.00 -2.10
N LEU A 88 4.89 25.02 -2.97
CA LEU A 88 4.24 24.95 -4.28
C LEU A 88 2.74 24.72 -4.19
N GLN A 89 2.28 23.90 -3.24
CA GLN A 89 0.85 23.66 -3.06
C GLN A 89 0.11 24.90 -2.59
N ILE A 90 0.71 25.70 -1.70
CA ILE A 90 0.17 27.01 -1.30
C ILE A 90 0.07 27.96 -2.50
N LEU A 91 1.06 27.95 -3.41
CA LEU A 91 1.01 28.74 -4.64
C LEU A 91 -0.09 28.24 -5.58
N ALA A 92 -0.26 26.92 -5.71
CA ALA A 92 -1.30 26.31 -6.54
C ALA A 92 -2.72 26.65 -6.04
N LEU A 93 -2.92 26.74 -4.72
CA LEU A 93 -4.20 27.14 -4.13
C LEU A 93 -4.60 28.58 -4.47
N LYS A 94 -3.61 29.47 -4.64
CA LYS A 94 -3.82 30.89 -4.96
C LYS A 94 -3.85 31.16 -6.48
N ALA A 95 -3.51 30.18 -7.29
CA ALA A 95 -3.45 30.32 -8.74
C ALA A 95 -4.77 29.87 -9.41
N GLU A 96 -5.04 30.42 -10.59
CA GLU A 96 -6.22 30.10 -11.40
C GLU A 96 -5.82 29.78 -12.85
N GLY A 97 -6.72 29.08 -13.56
CA GLY A 97 -6.53 28.67 -14.95
C GLY A 97 -5.25 27.84 -15.19
N ASP A 98 -4.59 28.07 -16.32
CA ASP A 98 -3.41 27.30 -16.76
C ASP A 98 -2.23 27.34 -15.77
N LYS A 99 -2.11 28.42 -14.99
CA LYS A 99 -1.05 28.53 -13.96
C LYS A 99 -1.26 27.52 -12.84
N LYS A 100 -2.51 27.30 -12.43
CA LYS A 100 -2.86 26.28 -11.43
C LYS A 100 -2.51 24.89 -11.94
N THR A 101 -2.86 24.57 -13.18
CA THR A 101 -2.57 23.28 -13.81
C THR A 101 -1.07 22.98 -13.81
N LYS A 102 -0.23 23.92 -14.25
CA LYS A 102 1.24 23.76 -14.26
C LYS A 102 1.84 23.60 -12.86
N LEU A 103 1.30 24.32 -11.88
CA LEU A 103 1.74 24.19 -10.48
C LEU A 103 1.33 22.83 -9.90
N LEU A 104 0.14 22.33 -10.20
CA LEU A 104 -0.31 21.01 -9.77
C LEU A 104 0.52 19.89 -10.41
N GLU A 105 0.87 19.98 -11.70
CA GLU A 105 1.81 19.05 -12.33
C GLU A 105 3.18 19.02 -11.63
N SER A 106 3.69 20.19 -11.25
CA SER A 106 4.95 20.32 -10.52
C SER A 106 4.85 19.72 -9.11
N VAL A 107 3.71 19.90 -8.43
CA VAL A 107 3.44 19.27 -7.14
C VAL A 107 3.40 17.75 -7.27
N THR A 108 2.76 17.22 -8.31
CA THR A 108 2.74 15.76 -8.58
C THR A 108 4.16 15.20 -8.73
N LYS A 109 5.00 15.83 -9.55
CA LYS A 109 6.41 15.43 -9.71
C LYS A 109 7.20 15.49 -8.40
N LEU A 110 7.00 16.55 -7.60
CA LEU A 110 7.67 16.63 -6.30
C LEU A 110 7.14 15.57 -5.32
N LYS A 111 5.85 15.21 -5.38
CA LYS A 111 5.31 14.12 -4.56
C LYS A 111 5.88 12.75 -4.96
N GLU A 112 6.06 12.48 -6.24
CA GLU A 112 6.76 11.26 -6.70
C GLU A 112 8.19 11.21 -6.15
N GLN A 113 8.91 12.33 -6.20
CA GLN A 113 10.24 12.43 -5.58
C GLN A 113 10.20 12.27 -4.06
N GLN A 114 9.15 12.76 -3.40
CA GLN A 114 8.95 12.62 -1.96
C GLN A 114 8.77 11.14 -1.57
N THR A 115 7.97 10.38 -2.32
CA THR A 115 7.81 8.93 -2.13
C THR A 115 9.15 8.24 -2.28
N ALA A 116 9.87 8.51 -3.36
CA ALA A 116 11.17 7.90 -3.63
C ALA A 116 12.21 8.22 -2.53
N LEU A 117 12.20 9.43 -1.96
CA LEU A 117 13.04 9.78 -0.81
C LEU A 117 12.59 9.08 0.48
N SER A 118 11.28 8.91 0.67
CA SER A 118 10.73 8.21 1.84
C SER A 118 11.07 6.72 1.80
N ASP A 119 11.03 6.08 0.63
CA ASP A 119 11.41 4.67 0.46
C ASP A 119 12.88 4.45 0.82
N ARG A 120 13.78 5.33 0.36
CA ARG A 120 15.21 5.28 0.74
C ARG A 120 15.42 5.50 2.23
N PHE A 121 14.70 6.46 2.80
CA PHE A 121 14.77 6.70 4.23
C PHE A 121 14.25 5.50 5.04
N MET A 122 13.22 4.80 4.55
CA MET A 122 12.72 3.56 5.14
C MET A 122 13.81 2.50 5.23
N VAL A 123 14.59 2.30 4.15
CA VAL A 123 15.71 1.34 4.12
C VAL A 123 16.78 1.69 5.16
N VAL A 124 17.10 2.97 5.31
CA VAL A 124 18.07 3.44 6.32
C VAL A 124 17.58 3.14 7.74
N ILE A 125 16.30 3.40 8.03
CA ILE A 125 15.76 3.14 9.37
C ILE A 125 15.53 1.65 9.62
N GLU A 126 15.22 0.84 8.61
CA GLU A 126 15.13 -0.61 8.72
C GLU A 126 16.49 -1.22 9.07
N GLU A 127 17.56 -0.77 8.41
CA GLU A 127 18.91 -1.23 8.74
C GLU A 127 19.38 -0.69 10.10
N PHE A 128 18.95 0.51 10.47
CA PHE A 128 19.18 1.02 11.83
C PHE A 128 18.47 0.15 12.88
N LYS A 129 17.23 -0.27 12.62
CA LYS A 129 16.44 -1.16 13.47
C LYS A 129 17.06 -2.55 13.57
N SER A 130 17.55 -3.10 12.45
CA SER A 130 18.20 -4.42 12.40
C SER A 130 19.43 -4.46 13.32
N LYS A 131 20.16 -3.34 13.44
CA LYS A 131 21.30 -3.16 14.36
C LYS A 131 20.93 -2.65 15.76
N GLY A 132 19.64 -2.70 16.13
CA GLY A 132 19.15 -2.35 17.47
C GLY A 132 19.02 -0.85 17.74
N GLY A 133 18.85 -0.04 16.70
CA GLY A 133 18.47 1.37 16.74
C GLY A 133 17.04 1.58 17.21
N LYS A 134 16.76 2.78 17.75
CA LYS A 134 15.41 3.23 18.09
C LYS A 134 14.86 4.05 16.94
N VAL A 135 13.75 3.61 16.36
CA VAL A 135 13.25 4.16 15.08
C VAL A 135 11.89 4.85 15.20
N GLU A 136 11.29 4.83 16.38
CA GLU A 136 9.90 5.24 16.59
C GLU A 136 9.63 6.67 16.12
N ASP A 137 10.56 7.59 16.41
CA ASP A 137 10.46 9.00 16.00
C ASP A 137 10.58 9.16 14.48
N TYR A 138 11.40 8.33 13.83
CA TYR A 138 11.57 8.36 12.37
C TYR A 138 10.37 7.74 11.65
N GLU A 139 9.87 6.60 12.12
CA GLU A 139 8.66 5.94 11.62
C GLU A 139 7.44 6.87 11.76
N ALA A 140 7.29 7.54 12.91
CA ALA A 140 6.24 8.53 13.13
C ALA A 140 6.36 9.72 12.18
N TYR A 141 7.58 10.22 11.95
CA TYR A 141 7.83 11.31 11.00
C TYR A 141 7.48 10.91 9.55
N ILE A 142 7.96 9.76 9.07
CA ILE A 142 7.61 9.24 7.74
C ILE A 142 6.11 9.07 7.62
N THR A 143 5.44 8.50 8.62
CA THR A 143 3.98 8.31 8.61
C THR A 143 3.23 9.65 8.52
N ALA A 144 3.69 10.68 9.24
CA ALA A 144 3.05 12.00 9.22
C ALA A 144 3.19 12.72 7.86
N ILE A 145 4.37 12.64 7.23
CA ILE A 145 4.66 13.36 5.99
C ILE A 145 4.31 12.60 4.72
N SER A 146 4.36 11.27 4.76
CA SER A 146 3.89 10.42 3.66
C SER A 146 2.40 10.63 3.44
N GLY A 147 1.70 11.26 4.41
CA GLY A 147 0.32 11.69 4.24
C GLY A 147 -0.58 10.50 3.91
N VAL A 148 -0.11 9.28 4.23
CA VAL A 148 -0.88 8.07 4.03
C VAL A 148 -1.87 8.01 5.19
N LYS A 149 -2.95 8.78 5.02
CA LYS A 149 -4.20 8.06 4.87
C LYS A 149 -3.89 6.94 3.87
N VAL A 150 -4.12 5.71 4.27
CA VAL A 150 -4.59 4.72 3.31
C VAL A 150 -5.86 5.34 2.72
N ASP A 151 -5.71 6.27 1.76
CA ASP A 151 -6.78 6.94 1.08
C ASP A 151 -7.20 5.95 -0.01
N ILE A 152 -7.86 4.90 0.47
CA ILE A 152 -9.12 4.49 -0.13
C ILE A 152 -10.08 5.70 0.04
N SER A 153 -9.78 6.84 -0.59
CA SER A 153 -10.60 8.05 -0.74
C SER A 153 -9.78 9.29 -1.17
N ASP A 154 -8.84 9.14 -2.11
CA ASP A 154 -8.79 10.11 -3.22
C ASP A 154 -9.78 9.64 -4.30
N ALA A 155 -10.99 9.31 -3.83
CA ALA A 155 -12.07 8.78 -4.65
C ALA A 155 -12.32 9.73 -5.81
N SER A 156 -12.16 11.04 -5.68
CA SER A 156 -12.31 12.00 -6.77
C SER A 156 -11.16 11.98 -7.81
N ALA A 157 -9.91 11.82 -7.40
CA ALA A 157 -8.76 11.80 -8.32
C ALA A 157 -8.68 10.47 -9.09
N THR A 158 -8.85 9.33 -8.40
CA THR A 158 -8.98 8.03 -9.05
C THR A 158 -10.29 7.95 -9.85
N TRP A 159 -11.39 8.56 -9.39
CA TRP A 159 -12.62 8.67 -10.17
C TRP A 159 -12.44 9.52 -11.41
N THR A 160 -11.61 10.55 -11.40
CA THR A 160 -11.32 11.34 -12.61
C THR A 160 -10.53 10.53 -13.64
N VAL A 161 -9.61 9.66 -13.21
CA VAL A 161 -8.89 8.75 -14.12
C VAL A 161 -9.80 7.63 -14.63
N VAL A 162 -10.61 7.02 -13.75
CA VAL A 162 -11.56 5.97 -14.12
C VAL A 162 -12.67 6.52 -15.01
N THR A 163 -13.25 7.67 -14.68
CA THR A 163 -14.23 8.35 -15.55
C THR A 163 -13.57 8.86 -16.83
N GLY A 164 -12.34 9.37 -16.78
CA GLY A 164 -11.58 9.76 -17.96
C GLY A 164 -11.41 8.59 -18.94
N TRP A 165 -11.02 7.42 -18.44
CA TRP A 165 -10.98 6.19 -19.24
C TRP A 165 -12.38 5.74 -19.68
N LEU A 166 -13.38 5.79 -18.79
CA LEU A 166 -14.74 5.30 -19.05
C LEU A 166 -15.48 6.13 -20.11
N THR A 167 -15.27 7.44 -20.11
CA THR A 167 -15.86 8.39 -21.07
C THR A 167 -14.99 8.61 -22.32
N SER A 168 -13.75 8.12 -22.32
CA SER A 168 -12.88 8.17 -23.50
C SER A 168 -13.41 7.28 -24.63
N ALA A 169 -13.36 7.79 -25.86
CA ALA A 169 -13.80 7.09 -27.06
C ALA A 169 -13.02 5.78 -27.30
N GLU A 170 -11.74 5.74 -26.92
CA GLU A 170 -10.84 4.60 -27.15
C GLU A 170 -10.86 3.56 -26.01
N GLY A 171 -11.28 3.98 -24.81
CA GLY A 171 -11.32 3.14 -23.61
C GLY A 171 -12.72 2.59 -23.35
N GLY A 172 -13.42 3.22 -22.41
CA GLY A 172 -14.66 2.72 -21.85
C GLY A 172 -15.84 2.75 -22.79
N LEU A 173 -15.93 3.70 -23.73
CA LEU A 173 -17.06 3.73 -24.67
C LEU A 173 -17.01 2.55 -25.66
N ARG A 174 -15.82 2.22 -26.18
CA ARG A 174 -15.60 1.03 -27.01
C ARG A 174 -15.86 -0.25 -26.22
N TRP A 175 -15.32 -0.34 -25.00
CA TRP A 175 -15.58 -1.47 -24.11
C TRP A 175 -17.06 -1.64 -23.78
N ALA A 176 -17.79 -0.56 -23.52
CA ALA A 176 -19.23 -0.61 -23.27
C ALA A 176 -20.01 -1.15 -24.48
N LYS A 177 -19.64 -0.76 -25.70
CA LYS A 177 -20.22 -1.32 -26.94
C LYS A 177 -19.89 -2.80 -27.11
N ASN A 178 -18.64 -3.20 -26.88
CA ASN A 178 -18.19 -4.59 -27.00
C ASN A 178 -18.85 -5.49 -25.93
N ILE A 179 -18.94 -5.02 -24.68
CA ILE A 179 -19.67 -5.69 -23.59
C ILE A 179 -21.16 -5.81 -23.94
N SER A 180 -21.76 -4.76 -24.49
CA SER A 180 -23.16 -4.82 -24.94
C SER A 180 -23.36 -5.90 -26.01
N MET A 181 -22.48 -5.94 -27.03
CA MET A 181 -22.52 -7.00 -28.05
C MET A 181 -22.27 -8.40 -27.47
N PHE A 182 -21.38 -8.53 -26.48
CA PHE A 182 -21.18 -9.78 -25.75
C PHE A 182 -22.48 -10.31 -25.14
N PHE A 183 -23.24 -9.46 -24.44
CA PHE A 183 -24.53 -9.84 -23.87
C PHE A 183 -25.59 -10.17 -24.94
N VAL A 184 -25.60 -9.45 -26.06
CA VAL A 184 -26.49 -9.75 -27.20
C VAL A 184 -26.20 -11.14 -27.75
N ILE A 185 -24.93 -11.50 -28.00
CA ILE A 185 -24.56 -12.82 -28.49
C ILE A 185 -24.89 -13.90 -27.47
N LEU A 186 -24.68 -13.64 -26.18
CA LEU A 186 -25.07 -14.55 -25.11
C LEU A 186 -26.57 -14.82 -25.10
N LEU A 187 -27.38 -13.78 -25.26
CA LEU A 187 -28.84 -13.89 -25.28
C LEU A 187 -29.29 -14.70 -26.51
N VAL A 188 -28.75 -14.41 -27.69
CA VAL A 188 -29.04 -15.16 -28.92
C VAL A 188 -28.63 -16.64 -28.75
N SER A 189 -27.44 -16.89 -28.23
CA SER A 189 -26.92 -18.24 -27.98
C SER A 189 -27.77 -19.00 -26.97
N TRP A 190 -28.25 -18.33 -25.92
CA TRP A 190 -29.15 -18.91 -24.92
C TRP A 190 -30.50 -19.31 -25.53
N ILE A 191 -31.06 -18.46 -26.40
CA ILE A 191 -32.29 -18.78 -27.14
C ILE A 191 -32.05 -19.99 -28.06
N LEU A 192 -30.96 -20.01 -28.82
CA LEU A 192 -30.59 -21.13 -29.69
C LEU A 192 -30.39 -22.43 -28.91
N ALA A 193 -29.69 -22.39 -27.78
CA ALA A 193 -29.48 -23.54 -26.91
C ALA A 193 -30.81 -24.11 -26.39
N ASN A 194 -31.75 -23.24 -26.01
CA ASN A 194 -33.08 -23.64 -25.59
C ASN A 194 -33.92 -24.21 -26.74
N LEU A 195 -33.84 -23.63 -27.93
CA LEU A 195 -34.57 -24.09 -29.11
C LEU A 195 -34.06 -25.46 -29.58
N LEU A 196 -32.75 -25.62 -29.74
CA LEU A 196 -32.12 -26.89 -30.09
C LEU A 196 -32.36 -27.94 -29.03
N GLY A 197 -32.29 -27.59 -27.74
CA GLY A 197 -32.64 -28.50 -26.65
C GLY A 197 -34.09 -28.99 -26.73
N LYS A 198 -35.04 -28.12 -27.12
CA LYS A 198 -36.44 -28.53 -27.34
C LYS A 198 -36.59 -29.46 -28.54
N ALA A 199 -35.88 -29.19 -29.65
CA ALA A 199 -35.90 -30.05 -30.83
C ALA A 199 -35.34 -31.44 -30.51
N VAL A 200 -34.19 -31.51 -29.81
CA VAL A 200 -33.58 -32.76 -29.36
C VAL A 200 -34.48 -33.49 -28.38
N LYS A 201 -35.13 -32.78 -27.44
CA LYS A 201 -36.12 -33.38 -26.54
C LYS A 201 -37.24 -34.05 -27.32
N LYS A 202 -37.79 -33.36 -28.33
CA LYS A 202 -38.86 -33.90 -29.18
C LYS A 202 -38.42 -35.14 -29.97
N ALA A 203 -37.15 -35.20 -30.39
CA ALA A 203 -36.60 -36.36 -31.08
C ALA A 203 -36.35 -37.54 -30.11
N VAL A 204 -35.72 -37.29 -28.96
CA VAL A 204 -35.31 -38.34 -28.02
C VAL A 204 -36.49 -38.96 -27.27
N VAL A 205 -37.58 -38.20 -27.07
CA VAL A 205 -38.81 -38.72 -26.43
C VAL A 205 -39.51 -39.75 -27.31
N LYS A 206 -39.31 -39.73 -28.64
CA LYS A 206 -39.84 -40.78 -29.55
C LYS A 206 -39.10 -42.10 -29.45
N LEU A 207 -37.92 -42.13 -28.82
CA LEU A 207 -37.15 -43.36 -28.64
C LEU A 207 -37.65 -44.09 -27.38
N HIS A 208 -38.47 -45.11 -27.59
CA HIS A 208 -39.02 -45.94 -26.51
C HIS A 208 -37.94 -46.73 -25.77
N SER A 209 -36.79 -47.00 -26.40
CA SER A 209 -35.69 -47.79 -25.83
C SER A 209 -34.80 -47.03 -24.84
N ALA A 210 -34.96 -45.70 -24.71
CA ALA A 210 -34.13 -44.87 -23.84
C ALA A 210 -34.81 -44.63 -22.48
N SER A 211 -34.03 -44.71 -21.40
CA SER A 211 -34.47 -44.31 -20.04
C SER A 211 -34.73 -42.80 -19.97
N GLU A 212 -35.69 -42.37 -19.16
CA GLU A 212 -35.97 -40.94 -18.91
C GLU A 212 -34.71 -40.17 -18.45
N LEU A 213 -33.84 -40.81 -17.66
CA LEU A 213 -32.57 -40.22 -17.22
C LEU A 213 -31.64 -39.92 -18.41
N LEU A 214 -31.54 -40.84 -19.38
CA LEU A 214 -30.70 -40.64 -20.56
C LEU A 214 -31.30 -39.56 -21.46
N LYS A 215 -32.62 -39.55 -21.63
CA LYS A 215 -33.32 -38.51 -22.39
C LYS A 215 -33.02 -37.12 -21.82
N ASP A 216 -33.13 -36.97 -20.50
CA ASP A 216 -32.82 -35.71 -19.82
C ASP A 216 -31.33 -35.37 -19.86
N PHE A 217 -30.44 -36.36 -19.72
CA PHE A 217 -29.00 -36.15 -19.86
C PHE A 217 -28.63 -35.63 -21.25
N ILE A 218 -29.14 -36.25 -22.31
CA ILE A 218 -28.88 -35.86 -23.71
C ILE A 218 -29.42 -34.45 -23.99
N VAL A 219 -30.63 -34.13 -23.51
CA VAL A 219 -31.19 -32.78 -23.67
C VAL A 219 -30.37 -31.74 -22.91
N ASN A 220 -29.93 -32.06 -21.69
CA ASN A 220 -29.14 -31.17 -20.85
C ASN A 220 -27.73 -30.94 -21.42
N ILE A 221 -27.03 -32.00 -21.86
CA ILE A 221 -25.70 -31.87 -22.45
C ILE A 221 -25.77 -31.08 -23.76
N THR A 222 -26.76 -31.33 -24.62
CA THR A 222 -26.95 -30.57 -25.86
C THR A 222 -27.12 -29.07 -25.56
N ARG A 223 -27.98 -28.72 -24.60
CA ARG A 223 -28.20 -27.32 -24.22
C ARG A 223 -26.91 -26.68 -23.68
N LYS A 224 -26.19 -27.39 -22.81
CA LYS A 224 -24.93 -26.90 -22.24
C LYS A 224 -23.84 -26.74 -23.30
N THR A 225 -23.66 -27.71 -24.19
CA THR A 225 -22.66 -27.64 -25.27
C THR A 225 -22.91 -26.45 -26.20
N VAL A 226 -24.16 -26.28 -26.66
CA VAL A 226 -24.52 -25.13 -27.52
C VAL A 226 -24.27 -23.81 -26.79
N PHE A 227 -24.63 -23.73 -25.51
CA PHE A 227 -24.39 -22.52 -24.71
C PHE A 227 -22.89 -22.24 -24.51
N VAL A 228 -22.07 -23.27 -24.23
CA VAL A 228 -20.61 -23.12 -24.08
C VAL A 228 -19.97 -22.63 -25.37
N ILE A 229 -20.37 -23.17 -26.52
CA ILE A 229 -19.87 -22.68 -27.82
C ILE A 229 -20.27 -21.22 -28.03
N GLY A 230 -21.54 -20.88 -27.77
CA GLY A 230 -22.02 -19.51 -27.87
C GLY A 230 -21.31 -18.54 -26.91
N PHE A 231 -20.96 -19.01 -25.71
CA PHE A 231 -20.17 -18.26 -24.74
C PHE A 231 -18.75 -18.00 -25.23
N VAL A 232 -18.08 -19.01 -25.80
CA VAL A 232 -16.75 -18.84 -26.41
C VAL A 232 -16.80 -17.81 -27.55
N VAL A 233 -17.81 -17.87 -28.41
CA VAL A 233 -18.01 -16.89 -29.49
C VAL A 233 -18.27 -15.50 -28.91
N ALA A 234 -19.09 -15.39 -27.86
CA ALA A 234 -19.35 -14.12 -27.20
C ALA A 234 -18.05 -13.50 -26.65
N LEU A 235 -17.20 -14.30 -25.98
CA LEU A 235 -15.93 -13.82 -25.42
C LEU A 235 -14.99 -13.21 -26.46
N SER A 236 -15.07 -13.62 -27.73
CA SER A 236 -14.33 -12.98 -28.82
C SER A 236 -14.66 -11.49 -28.96
N MET A 237 -15.85 -11.04 -28.55
CA MET A 237 -16.25 -9.63 -28.60
C MET A 237 -15.56 -8.79 -27.54
N LEU A 238 -15.13 -9.39 -26.42
CA LEU A 238 -14.43 -8.67 -25.36
C LEU A 238 -12.96 -8.37 -25.72
N GLU A 239 -12.49 -8.76 -26.91
CA GLU A 239 -11.09 -8.66 -27.36
C GLU A 239 -10.10 -9.40 -26.42
N ILE A 240 -10.60 -10.27 -25.53
CA ILE A 240 -9.79 -11.07 -24.61
C ILE A 240 -9.28 -12.31 -25.34
N ASN A 241 -8.04 -12.73 -25.05
CA ASN A 241 -7.49 -13.97 -25.58
C ASN A 241 -8.28 -15.18 -25.04
N ILE A 242 -9.01 -15.86 -25.93
CA ILE A 242 -9.82 -17.03 -25.58
C ILE A 242 -9.00 -18.35 -25.49
N GLY A 243 -7.70 -18.31 -25.79
CA GLY A 243 -6.81 -19.48 -25.81
C GLY A 243 -6.76 -20.24 -24.48
N PRO A 244 -6.51 -19.58 -23.33
CA PRO A 244 -6.52 -20.25 -22.03
C PRO A 244 -7.86 -20.92 -21.68
N LEU A 245 -8.99 -20.30 -22.05
CA LEU A 245 -10.31 -20.86 -21.78
C LEU A 245 -10.61 -22.08 -22.67
N LEU A 246 -10.25 -22.01 -23.95
CA LEU A 246 -10.36 -23.15 -24.86
C LEU A 246 -9.51 -24.33 -24.39
N ALA A 247 -8.30 -24.06 -23.89
CA ALA A 247 -7.44 -25.08 -23.30
C ALA A 247 -8.08 -25.72 -22.05
N ALA A 248 -8.68 -24.92 -21.17
CA ALA A 248 -9.37 -25.41 -19.98
C ALA A 248 -10.60 -26.27 -20.31
N ILE A 249 -11.41 -25.88 -21.30
CA ILE A 249 -12.55 -26.67 -21.78
C ILE A 249 -12.07 -27.97 -22.42
N GLY A 250 -10.98 -27.92 -23.19
CA GLY A 250 -10.32 -29.12 -23.73
C GLY A 250 -9.91 -30.07 -22.60
N ALA A 251 -9.19 -29.58 -21.60
CA ALA A 251 -8.73 -30.37 -20.45
C ALA A 251 -9.89 -30.94 -19.60
N ALA A 252 -11.00 -30.23 -19.45
CA ALA A 252 -12.18 -30.70 -18.71
C ALA A 252 -13.05 -31.70 -19.51
N GLY A 253 -12.85 -31.79 -20.83
CA GLY A 253 -13.56 -32.71 -21.71
C GLY A 253 -12.87 -34.06 -21.94
N PHE A 254 -11.64 -34.24 -21.43
CA PHE A 254 -10.87 -35.49 -21.43
C PHE A 254 -11.04 -36.26 -20.12
#